data_AF-A0A346QWB4-F1
#
_entry.id   AF-A0A346QWB4-F1
#
_cell.length_a   1.000
_cell.length_b   1.000
_cell.length_c   1.000
_cell.angle_alpha   90.00
_cell.angle_beta   90.00
_cell.angle_gamma   90.00
#
_symmetry.space_group_name_H-M   'P 1'
#
loop_
_entity.id
_entity.type
_entity.pdbx_description
1 polymer ?
#
loop_
_entity_poly.entity_id
_entity_poly.type
_entity_poly.pdbx_seq_one_letter_code
_entity_poly.pdbx_strand_id
1 'polypeptide(L)'
;MKKTAVFALILFALTTNNAFGQMMLNLKEYSSFFQNSNGRLDRPYLRATTDEDFEKYMILGGNETSVDTSLEIALLSYYSEPVRNIRPTAADAILPANNPRLADQKLGAAVFQEIQILRFLNDTAAVNRHEAVLRFITDRGNVTRQEVEAFYRNNIRALISDVVDEEINKIIFSLSTDTDGCTASLIKRGNQYDLICNGYWGNPKVNEVREFSGTSLDNLIRNMQTSRSFSEETSVYVTARGRRETYPTYTYLREQAAMLPITVPTQTVTYIKESLTNFFLTPNQTNFNTIRSIYRNSDSARDLEKVYNDMVSHQSFLQDIGRSDLARDYTDRIRTAQNRLNEIRRQFNVSNNAQIEWNRLFSAYYRVLDSFNQPELFRRIQAQ
;
A
#
# COMPACT_ATOMS: atom_id res chain seq x y z
N MET A 1 -1.86 46.41 15.28
CA MET A 1 -1.85 45.22 16.17
C MET A 1 -3.05 44.35 15.76
N LYS A 2 -2.97 43.09 15.30
CA LYS A 2 -1.92 42.06 15.26
C LYS A 2 -2.05 41.29 13.93
N LYS A 3 -0.92 41.06 13.26
CA LYS A 3 -0.74 40.05 12.22
C LYS A 3 -0.47 38.71 12.93
N THR A 4 -1.34 37.70 12.81
CA THR A 4 -0.98 36.28 13.07
C THR A 4 -2.11 35.35 12.65
N ALA A 5 -2.10 34.86 11.40
CA ALA A 5 -2.92 33.73 10.95
C ALA A 5 -2.40 33.13 9.62
N VAL A 6 -1.09 32.95 9.50
CA VAL A 6 -0.47 32.19 8.39
C VAL A 6 0.73 31.44 8.96
N PHE A 7 0.52 30.42 9.80
CA PHE A 7 1.60 29.53 10.27
C PHE A 7 0.99 28.26 10.89
N ALA A 8 0.43 27.39 10.06
CA ALA A 8 0.07 26.03 10.47
C ALA A 8 0.28 24.95 9.37
N LEU A 9 0.74 25.33 8.18
CA LEU A 9 1.03 24.39 7.08
C LEU A 9 2.52 24.22 6.75
N ILE A 10 3.43 24.83 7.53
CA ILE A 10 4.89 24.76 7.34
C ILE A 10 5.59 24.23 8.61
N LEU A 11 4.88 23.48 9.47
CA LEU A 11 5.47 22.89 10.67
C LEU A 11 5.63 21.36 10.61
N PHE A 12 5.71 20.81 9.40
CA PHE A 12 6.25 19.46 9.15
C PHE A 12 7.58 19.49 8.37
N ALA A 13 8.12 20.69 8.06
CA ALA A 13 9.33 20.85 7.26
C ALA A 13 10.60 21.21 8.06
N LEU A 14 10.57 21.21 9.41
CA LEU A 14 11.68 21.78 10.20
C LEU A 14 12.20 20.94 11.38
N THR A 15 11.77 19.68 11.57
CA THR A 15 12.39 18.78 12.57
C THR A 15 12.97 17.48 12.00
N THR A 16 13.05 17.34 10.67
CA THR A 16 13.63 16.16 10.00
C THR A 16 14.44 16.52 8.75
N ASN A 17 15.03 17.72 8.70
CA ASN A 17 15.73 18.29 7.53
C ASN A 17 16.97 17.52 7.01
N ASN A 18 17.21 16.28 7.47
CA ASN A 18 18.17 15.37 6.87
C ASN A 18 17.58 13.99 6.47
N ALA A 19 16.29 13.70 6.73
CA ALA A 19 15.70 12.37 6.51
C ALA A 19 14.69 12.30 5.35
N PHE A 20 13.83 13.30 5.15
CA PHE A 20 12.79 13.24 4.09
C PHE A 20 13.37 13.36 2.67
N GLY A 21 14.52 14.03 2.53
CA GLY A 21 15.21 14.18 1.26
C GLY A 21 15.96 12.94 0.79
N GLN A 22 16.04 11.86 1.58
CA GLN A 22 16.81 10.67 1.23
C GLN A 22 15.96 9.41 1.04
N MET A 23 14.65 9.45 1.25
CA MET A 23 13.83 8.25 1.11
C MET A 23 13.72 7.79 -0.35
N MET A 24 13.66 6.47 -0.53
CA MET A 24 13.37 5.84 -1.82
C MET A 24 11.99 6.28 -2.34
N LEU A 25 11.85 6.31 -3.67
CA LEU A 25 10.59 6.71 -4.30
C LEU A 25 9.53 5.61 -4.11
N ASN A 26 8.41 5.94 -3.46
CA ASN A 26 7.21 5.13 -3.53
C ASN A 26 6.57 5.33 -4.92
N LEU A 27 6.92 4.46 -5.87
CA LEU A 27 6.48 4.57 -7.27
C LEU A 27 4.96 4.62 -7.42
N LYS A 28 4.24 3.77 -6.67
CA LYS A 28 2.78 3.69 -6.78
C LYS A 28 2.11 4.97 -6.30
N GLU A 29 2.57 5.51 -5.18
CA GLU A 29 2.09 6.79 -4.66
C GLU A 29 2.39 7.94 -5.62
N TYR A 30 3.64 8.07 -6.08
CA TYR A 30 4.03 9.13 -6.99
C TYR A 30 3.29 9.07 -8.33
N SER A 31 3.17 7.89 -8.93
CA SER A 31 2.54 7.74 -10.23
C SER A 31 1.02 7.91 -10.18
N SER A 32 0.39 7.75 -9.01
CA SER A 32 -1.04 7.99 -8.84
C SER A 32 -1.48 9.43 -9.15
N PHE A 33 -0.59 10.42 -9.01
CA PHE A 33 -0.85 11.82 -9.40
C PHE A 33 -1.10 12.02 -10.91
N PHE A 34 -0.67 11.04 -11.71
CA PHE A 34 -0.72 11.10 -13.17
C PHE A 34 -1.68 10.07 -13.77
N GLN A 35 -2.29 9.23 -12.94
CA GLN A 35 -3.13 8.13 -13.37
C GLN A 35 -4.62 8.49 -13.36
N ASN A 36 -5.35 7.96 -14.34
CA ASN A 36 -6.80 7.91 -14.31
C ASN A 36 -7.30 6.72 -13.46
N SER A 37 -8.63 6.57 -13.35
CA SER A 37 -9.25 5.49 -12.56
C SER A 37 -8.90 4.06 -12.99
N ASN A 38 -8.35 3.89 -14.20
CA ASN A 38 -7.91 2.59 -14.71
C ASN A 38 -6.41 2.35 -14.50
N GLY A 39 -5.71 3.20 -13.74
CA GLY A 39 -4.28 3.10 -13.48
C GLY A 39 -3.39 3.48 -14.66
N ARG A 40 -3.96 4.05 -15.73
CA ARG A 40 -3.22 4.50 -16.92
C ARG A 40 -2.94 5.99 -16.87
N LEU A 41 -1.94 6.46 -17.62
CA LEU A 41 -1.67 7.89 -17.77
C LEU A 41 -2.93 8.67 -18.15
N ASP A 42 -3.24 9.72 -17.40
CA ASP A 42 -4.43 10.55 -17.62
C ASP A 42 -4.29 11.42 -18.87
N ARG A 43 -5.43 11.79 -19.48
CA ARG A 43 -5.52 12.49 -20.77
C ARG A 43 -4.73 13.81 -20.83
N PRO A 44 -4.70 14.66 -19.79
CA PRO A 44 -3.92 15.90 -19.84
C PRO A 44 -2.44 15.63 -20.04
N TYR A 45 -1.89 14.64 -19.34
CA TYR A 45 -0.48 14.27 -19.42
C TYR A 45 -0.17 13.56 -20.74
N LEU A 46 -1.04 12.64 -21.17
CA LEU A 46 -0.91 11.95 -22.45
C LEU A 46 -0.89 12.92 -23.64
N ARG A 47 -1.70 13.99 -23.60
CA ARG A 47 -1.73 15.03 -24.65
C ARG A 47 -0.50 15.93 -24.66
N ALA A 48 0.18 16.07 -23.52
CA ALA A 48 1.39 16.87 -23.41
C ALA A 48 2.63 16.09 -23.87
N THR A 49 2.60 14.76 -23.74
CA THR A 49 3.70 13.87 -24.13
C THR A 49 3.98 13.93 -25.64
N THR A 50 5.27 13.98 -26.02
CA THR A 50 5.72 13.83 -27.41
C THR A 50 5.85 12.35 -27.77
N ASP A 51 5.76 12.00 -29.05
CA ASP A 51 5.93 10.61 -29.50
C ASP A 51 7.29 10.02 -29.06
N GLU A 52 8.36 10.83 -29.13
CA GLU A 52 9.70 10.43 -28.68
C GLU A 52 9.76 10.11 -27.17
N ASP A 53 9.18 10.97 -26.33
CA ASP A 53 9.12 10.73 -24.88
C ASP A 53 8.26 9.49 -24.56
N PHE A 54 7.17 9.29 -25.30
CA PHE A 54 6.28 8.16 -25.12
C PHE A 54 6.97 6.84 -25.44
N GLU A 55 7.56 6.72 -26.63
CA GLU A 55 8.25 5.53 -27.12
C GLU A 55 9.40 5.11 -26.21
N LYS A 56 10.14 6.11 -25.68
CA LYS A 56 11.27 5.88 -24.80
C LYS A 56 10.89 5.15 -23.51
N TYR A 57 9.71 5.43 -22.96
CA TYR A 57 9.30 4.88 -21.66
C TYR A 57 8.33 3.71 -21.79
N MET A 58 7.41 3.68 -22.76
CA MET A 58 6.37 2.62 -22.85
C MET A 58 6.90 1.17 -22.98
N ILE A 59 8.16 0.98 -23.35
CA ILE A 59 8.72 -0.36 -23.58
C ILE A 59 9.21 -1.05 -22.30
N LEU A 60 9.24 -0.37 -21.15
CA LEU A 60 9.82 -0.93 -19.93
C LEU A 60 8.98 -2.06 -19.35
N GLY A 61 7.67 -1.88 -19.25
CA GLY A 61 6.69 -2.86 -18.81
C GLY A 61 6.39 -3.95 -19.84
N GLY A 62 6.94 -3.85 -21.05
CA GLY A 62 6.72 -4.78 -22.16
C GLY A 62 5.43 -4.52 -22.94
N ASN A 63 4.68 -3.46 -22.62
CA ASN A 63 3.52 -3.03 -23.38
C ASN A 63 3.88 -1.88 -24.33
N GLU A 64 4.23 -2.22 -25.57
CA GLU A 64 4.62 -1.26 -26.62
C GLU A 64 3.48 -0.34 -27.10
N THR A 65 2.32 -0.32 -26.44
CA THR A 65 1.18 0.52 -26.83
C THR A 65 0.73 1.49 -25.75
N SER A 66 1.29 1.41 -24.53
CA SER A 66 0.95 2.35 -23.46
C SER A 66 1.98 2.46 -22.36
N VAL A 67 2.14 3.68 -21.86
CA VAL A 67 2.78 3.98 -20.56
C VAL A 67 1.77 3.64 -19.45
N ASP A 68 1.94 2.48 -18.83
CA ASP A 68 0.95 1.93 -17.90
C ASP A 68 1.53 1.37 -16.60
N THR A 69 2.86 1.26 -16.49
CA THR A 69 3.50 0.91 -15.22
C THR A 69 3.83 2.16 -14.40
N SER A 70 3.89 1.98 -13.07
CA SER A 70 4.25 3.08 -12.17
C SER A 70 5.65 3.64 -12.46
N LEU A 71 6.62 2.81 -12.87
CA LEU A 71 7.96 3.29 -13.22
C LEU A 71 7.96 4.13 -14.51
N GLU A 72 7.25 3.70 -15.55
CA GLU A 72 7.20 4.44 -16.83
C GLU A 72 6.55 5.81 -16.64
N ILE A 73 5.44 5.86 -15.90
CA ILE A 73 4.77 7.11 -15.55
C ILE A 73 5.72 8.00 -14.74
N ALA A 74 6.47 7.42 -13.80
CA ALA A 74 7.40 8.19 -12.98
C ALA A 74 8.52 8.82 -13.82
N LEU A 75 9.12 8.05 -14.72
CA LEU A 75 10.16 8.52 -15.62
C LEU A 75 9.62 9.57 -16.61
N LEU A 76 8.47 9.29 -17.24
CA LEU A 76 7.84 10.20 -18.19
C LEU A 76 7.51 11.54 -17.53
N SER A 77 6.86 11.52 -16.37
CA SER A 77 6.44 12.74 -15.67
C SER A 77 7.58 13.67 -15.25
N TYR A 78 8.79 13.14 -15.12
CA TYR A 78 9.96 13.91 -14.70
C TYR A 78 10.84 14.32 -15.88
N TYR A 79 11.07 13.42 -16.84
CA TYR A 79 11.99 13.67 -17.95
C TYR A 79 11.33 14.33 -19.16
N SER A 80 10.03 14.12 -19.39
CA SER A 80 9.28 14.84 -20.42
C SER A 80 9.02 16.27 -19.93
N GLU A 81 9.64 17.25 -20.57
CA GLU A 81 9.47 18.66 -20.21
C GLU A 81 8.01 19.13 -20.29
N PRO A 82 7.24 18.82 -21.35
CA PRO A 82 5.82 19.16 -21.41
C PRO A 82 5.00 18.60 -20.25
N VAL A 83 5.22 17.33 -19.88
CA VAL A 83 4.48 16.69 -18.77
C VAL A 83 4.93 17.27 -17.44
N ARG A 84 6.23 17.48 -17.25
CA ARG A 84 6.79 18.09 -16.03
C ARG A 84 6.23 19.49 -15.80
N ASN A 85 6.01 20.27 -16.86
CA ASN A 85 5.52 21.65 -16.77
C ASN A 85 4.05 21.76 -16.33
N ILE A 86 3.26 20.69 -16.47
CA ILE A 86 1.84 20.67 -16.08
C ILE A 86 1.57 19.78 -14.86
N ARG A 87 2.63 19.27 -14.21
CA ARG A 87 2.47 18.34 -13.10
C ARG A 87 1.88 19.00 -11.85
N PRO A 88 1.16 18.25 -11.00
CA PRO A 88 0.66 18.78 -9.74
C PRO A 88 1.80 19.19 -8.80
N THR A 89 1.58 20.24 -8.00
CA THR A 89 2.56 20.71 -7.01
C THR A 89 2.96 19.63 -6.00
N ALA A 90 2.05 18.73 -5.64
CA ALA A 90 2.34 17.60 -4.76
C ALA A 90 3.37 16.62 -5.37
N ALA A 91 3.28 16.37 -6.68
CA ALA A 91 4.27 15.55 -7.39
C ALA A 91 5.62 16.26 -7.50
N ASP A 92 5.62 17.59 -7.74
CA ASP A 92 6.85 18.40 -7.73
C ASP A 92 7.59 18.33 -6.38
N ALA A 93 6.86 18.29 -5.27
CA ALA A 93 7.47 18.15 -3.94
C ALA A 93 8.21 16.80 -3.74
N ILE A 94 7.78 15.73 -4.43
CA ILE A 94 8.38 14.39 -4.30
C ILE A 94 9.63 14.24 -5.19
N LEU A 95 9.52 14.69 -6.45
CA LEU A 95 10.60 14.71 -7.46
C LEU A 95 10.87 16.14 -7.95
N PRO A 96 11.51 16.98 -7.12
CA PRO A 96 11.64 18.42 -7.39
C PRO A 96 12.57 18.73 -8.56
N ALA A 97 12.08 19.54 -9.51
CA ALA A 97 12.84 19.91 -10.71
C ALA A 97 14.08 20.77 -10.40
N ASN A 98 14.04 21.52 -9.30
CA ASN A 98 15.16 22.35 -8.84
C ASN A 98 16.25 21.56 -8.10
N ASN A 99 16.07 20.25 -7.88
CA ASN A 99 17.09 19.36 -7.32
C ASN A 99 17.25 18.12 -8.21
N PRO A 100 17.84 18.27 -9.41
CA PRO A 100 17.92 17.20 -10.39
C PRO A 100 18.77 16.03 -9.91
N ARG A 101 19.77 16.27 -9.06
CA ARG A 101 20.58 15.21 -8.45
C ARG A 101 19.72 14.28 -7.58
N LEU A 102 18.88 14.83 -6.70
CA LEU A 102 18.02 13.99 -5.86
C LEU A 102 16.98 13.22 -6.69
N ALA A 103 16.37 13.87 -7.68
CA ALA A 103 15.39 13.20 -8.53
C ALA A 103 16.03 12.08 -9.35
N ASP A 104 17.22 12.30 -9.92
CA ASP A 104 17.97 11.29 -10.66
C ASP A 104 18.42 10.14 -9.73
N GLN A 105 18.78 10.40 -8.45
CA GLN A 105 19.04 9.36 -7.45
C GLN A 105 17.79 8.50 -7.17
N LYS A 106 16.64 9.13 -6.93
CA LYS A 106 15.37 8.45 -6.63
C LYS A 106 14.87 7.60 -7.81
N LEU A 107 14.82 8.18 -9.00
CA LEU A 107 14.40 7.47 -10.22
C LEU A 107 15.42 6.39 -10.61
N GLY A 108 16.71 6.69 -10.54
CA GLY A 108 17.76 5.71 -10.79
C GLY A 108 17.67 4.52 -9.84
N ALA A 109 17.41 4.76 -8.55
CA ALA A 109 17.28 3.69 -7.56
C ALA A 109 16.04 2.83 -7.79
N ALA A 110 14.93 3.43 -8.24
CA ALA A 110 13.73 2.69 -8.66
C ALA A 110 14.00 1.81 -9.90
N VAL A 111 14.71 2.33 -10.92
CA VAL A 111 15.14 1.53 -12.09
C VAL A 111 16.10 0.41 -11.66
N PHE A 112 17.02 0.70 -10.74
CA PHE A 112 17.95 -0.31 -10.23
C PHE A 112 17.24 -1.42 -9.47
N GLN A 113 16.21 -1.10 -8.69
CA GLN A 113 15.34 -2.09 -8.04
C GLN A 113 14.74 -3.05 -9.07
N GLU A 114 14.13 -2.53 -10.15
CA GLU A 114 13.59 -3.35 -11.25
C GLU A 114 14.65 -4.27 -11.85
N ILE A 115 15.84 -3.74 -12.13
CA ILE A 115 16.96 -4.54 -12.67
C ILE A 115 17.27 -5.72 -11.75
N GLN A 116 17.33 -5.52 -10.43
CA GLN A 116 17.60 -6.61 -9.48
C GLN A 116 16.51 -7.69 -9.52
N ILE A 117 15.24 -7.28 -9.60
CA ILE A 117 14.12 -8.21 -9.67
C ILE A 117 14.10 -8.96 -11.01
N LEU A 118 14.26 -8.27 -12.14
CA LEU A 118 14.28 -8.86 -13.47
C LEU A 118 15.44 -9.85 -13.64
N ARG A 119 16.60 -9.57 -13.06
CA ARG A 119 17.73 -10.52 -12.99
C ARG A 119 17.35 -11.78 -12.23
N PHE A 120 16.69 -11.66 -11.08
CA PHE A 120 16.18 -12.81 -10.33
C PHE A 120 15.13 -13.60 -11.14
N LEU A 121 14.28 -12.91 -11.89
CA LEU A 121 13.26 -13.53 -12.74
C LEU A 121 13.82 -14.17 -14.02
N ASN A 122 15.12 -13.95 -14.33
CA ASN A 122 15.83 -14.34 -15.53
C ASN A 122 15.28 -13.69 -16.83
N ASP A 123 14.81 -12.45 -16.76
CA ASP A 123 14.34 -11.69 -17.95
C ASP A 123 15.46 -10.78 -18.50
N THR A 124 16.38 -11.37 -19.27
CA THR A 124 17.53 -10.66 -19.84
C THR A 124 17.13 -9.50 -20.75
N ALA A 125 16.02 -9.64 -21.50
CA ALA A 125 15.57 -8.61 -22.43
C ALA A 125 15.08 -7.37 -21.67
N ALA A 126 14.26 -7.56 -20.63
CA ALA A 126 13.81 -6.47 -19.78
C ALA A 126 14.97 -5.84 -19.00
N VAL A 127 15.93 -6.63 -18.52
CA VAL A 127 17.16 -6.11 -17.88
C VAL A 127 17.88 -5.14 -18.80
N ASN A 128 18.09 -5.48 -20.08
CA ASN A 128 18.78 -4.60 -21.02
C ASN A 128 18.05 -3.26 -21.24
N ARG A 129 16.71 -3.28 -21.32
CA ARG A 129 15.91 -2.05 -21.46
C ARG A 129 16.04 -1.14 -20.23
N HIS A 130 15.98 -1.71 -19.03
CA HIS A 130 16.12 -0.94 -17.79
C HIS A 130 17.57 -0.44 -17.58
N GLU A 131 18.58 -1.22 -17.96
CA GLU A 131 19.99 -0.77 -17.94
C GLU A 131 20.22 0.41 -18.88
N ALA A 132 19.58 0.44 -20.06
CA ALA A 132 19.65 1.58 -20.96
C ALA A 132 19.04 2.85 -20.35
N VAL A 133 17.92 2.73 -19.62
CA VAL A 133 17.32 3.85 -18.88
C VAL A 133 18.21 4.30 -17.74
N LEU A 134 18.75 3.38 -16.95
CA LEU A 134 19.68 3.74 -15.86
C LEU A 134 20.90 4.48 -16.42
N ARG A 135 21.44 4.04 -17.55
CA ARG A 135 22.51 4.74 -18.26
C ARG A 135 22.08 6.13 -18.71
N PHE A 136 20.90 6.28 -19.31
CA PHE A 136 20.37 7.61 -19.67
C PHE A 136 20.31 8.55 -18.47
N ILE A 137 19.89 8.06 -17.29
CA ILE A 137 19.85 8.86 -16.06
C ILE A 137 21.27 9.28 -15.66
N THR A 138 22.24 8.36 -15.67
CA THR A 138 23.61 8.67 -15.25
C THR A 138 24.38 9.53 -16.26
N ASP A 139 24.11 9.37 -17.56
CA ASP A 139 24.79 10.11 -18.64
C ASP A 139 24.40 11.61 -18.63
N ARG A 140 23.35 12.01 -17.89
CA ARG A 140 23.01 13.41 -17.61
C ARG A 140 24.04 14.12 -16.70
N GLY A 141 24.91 13.37 -16.02
CA GLY A 141 26.00 13.91 -15.20
C GLY A 141 25.62 14.39 -13.80
N ASN A 142 24.35 14.27 -13.37
CA ASN A 142 23.94 14.66 -12.01
C ASN A 142 24.30 13.61 -10.94
N VAL A 143 24.34 12.33 -11.34
CA VAL A 143 24.59 11.17 -10.47
C VAL A 143 25.41 10.11 -11.19
N THR A 144 26.24 9.37 -10.45
CA THR A 144 26.90 8.17 -10.97
C THR A 144 26.08 6.91 -10.71
N ARG A 145 26.39 5.82 -11.41
CA ARG A 145 25.78 4.51 -11.12
C ARG A 145 26.04 4.08 -9.67
N GLN A 146 27.25 4.26 -9.18
CA GLN A 146 27.62 3.89 -7.81
C GLN A 146 26.80 4.68 -6.78
N GLU A 147 26.55 5.96 -7.04
CA GLU A 147 25.70 6.79 -6.19
C GLU A 147 24.25 6.31 -6.18
N VAL A 148 23.72 5.91 -7.34
CA VAL A 148 22.37 5.31 -7.45
C VAL A 148 22.29 4.00 -6.67
N GLU A 149 23.25 3.09 -6.84
CA GLU A 149 23.26 1.80 -6.14
C GLU A 149 23.41 1.99 -4.62
N ALA A 150 24.27 2.92 -4.18
CA ALA A 150 24.42 3.26 -2.77
C ALA A 150 23.12 3.87 -2.20
N PHE A 151 22.48 4.77 -2.95
CA PHE A 151 21.20 5.35 -2.57
C PHE A 151 20.12 4.27 -2.42
N TYR A 152 20.01 3.35 -3.38
CA TYR A 152 19.09 2.22 -3.28
C TYR A 152 19.32 1.40 -1.99
N ARG A 153 20.55 0.94 -1.76
CA ARG A 153 20.90 0.09 -0.62
C ARG A 153 20.64 0.77 0.73
N ASN A 154 20.90 2.07 0.82
CA ASN A 154 20.74 2.82 2.05
C ASN A 154 19.26 3.11 2.38
N ASN A 155 18.38 3.14 1.37
CA ASN A 155 17.02 3.69 1.55
C ASN A 155 15.89 2.67 1.34
N ILE A 156 16.14 1.51 0.72
CA ILE A 156 15.09 0.49 0.50
C ILE A 156 14.50 -0.05 1.82
N ARG A 157 15.31 -0.15 2.88
CA ARG A 157 14.84 -0.58 4.22
C ARG A 157 13.81 0.39 4.80
N ALA A 158 14.06 1.70 4.66
CA ALA A 158 13.14 2.73 5.14
C ALA A 158 11.82 2.66 4.38
N LEU A 159 11.87 2.59 3.04
CA LEU A 159 10.67 2.42 2.21
C LEU A 159 9.86 1.18 2.60
N ILE A 160 10.51 0.03 2.76
CA ILE A 160 9.82 -1.21 3.19
C ILE A 160 9.19 -1.04 4.56
N SER A 161 9.89 -0.40 5.50
CA SER A 161 9.35 -0.13 6.83
C SER A 161 8.11 0.73 6.76
N ASP A 162 8.16 1.85 6.02
CA ASP A 162 7.06 2.80 5.90
C ASP A 162 5.84 2.17 5.24
N VAL A 163 6.04 1.41 4.16
CA VAL A 163 4.97 0.67 3.47
C VAL A 163 4.33 -0.37 4.39
N VAL A 164 5.12 -1.16 5.12
CA VAL A 164 4.58 -2.16 6.05
C VAL A 164 3.84 -1.49 7.22
N ASP A 165 4.42 -0.44 7.80
CA ASP A 165 3.79 0.29 8.91
C ASP A 165 2.48 0.93 8.46
N GLU A 166 2.45 1.54 7.29
CA GLU A 166 1.22 2.11 6.75
C GLU A 166 0.15 1.04 6.59
N GLU A 167 0.46 -0.10 5.97
CA GLU A 167 -0.52 -1.17 5.74
C GLU A 167 -1.02 -1.85 7.02
N ILE A 168 -0.18 -1.93 8.07
CA ILE A 168 -0.58 -2.40 9.40
C ILE A 168 -1.47 -1.39 10.13
N ASN A 169 -1.28 -0.10 9.87
CA ASN A 169 -2.07 0.99 10.43
C ASN A 169 -3.24 1.44 9.54
N LYS A 170 -3.58 0.64 8.51
CA LYS A 170 -4.63 0.94 7.54
C LYS A 170 -5.80 -0.02 7.66
N ILE A 171 -7.00 0.52 7.52
CA ILE A 171 -8.23 -0.24 7.33
C ILE A 171 -8.98 0.31 6.13
N ILE A 172 -9.53 -0.60 5.31
CA ILE A 172 -10.27 -0.28 4.09
C ILE A 172 -11.70 -0.73 4.29
N PHE A 173 -12.66 0.15 4.03
CA PHE A 173 -14.08 -0.09 4.22
C PHE A 173 -14.89 0.80 3.29
N SER A 174 -16.17 0.48 3.11
CA SER A 174 -17.07 1.32 2.33
C SER A 174 -17.69 2.40 3.22
N LEU A 175 -17.66 3.64 2.74
CA LEU A 175 -18.36 4.77 3.37
C LEU A 175 -19.48 5.24 2.46
N SER A 176 -20.60 5.61 3.06
CA SER A 176 -21.68 6.31 2.36
C SER A 176 -21.33 7.79 2.28
N THR A 177 -21.58 8.37 1.11
CA THR A 177 -21.45 9.80 0.81
C THR A 177 -22.82 10.34 0.45
N ASP A 178 -22.96 11.64 0.23
CA ASP A 178 -24.21 12.24 -0.27
C ASP A 178 -24.56 11.83 -1.72
N THR A 179 -23.76 10.94 -2.33
CA THR A 179 -23.89 10.43 -3.69
C THR A 179 -23.98 8.90 -3.69
N ASP A 180 -22.95 8.17 -4.14
CA ASP A 180 -22.96 6.71 -4.33
C ASP A 180 -22.06 5.96 -3.34
N GLY A 181 -21.51 6.67 -2.36
CA GLY A 181 -20.48 6.13 -1.47
C GLY A 181 -19.07 6.17 -2.07
N CYS A 182 -18.11 5.77 -1.26
CA CYS A 182 -16.71 5.66 -1.63
C CYS A 182 -16.05 4.46 -0.94
N THR A 183 -15.02 3.91 -1.57
CA THR A 183 -14.06 3.05 -0.87
C THR A 183 -13.13 3.95 -0.08
N ALA A 184 -13.15 3.80 1.24
CA ALA A 184 -12.38 4.60 2.16
C ALA A 184 -11.20 3.79 2.72
N SER A 185 -10.03 4.43 2.75
CA SER A 185 -8.85 3.94 3.46
C SER A 185 -8.58 4.87 4.64
N LEU A 186 -8.77 4.38 5.86
CA LEU A 186 -8.39 5.10 7.08
C LEU A 186 -7.02 4.62 7.52
N ILE A 187 -6.09 5.56 7.69
CA ILE A 187 -4.70 5.32 8.06
C ILE A 187 -4.41 6.06 9.35
N LYS A 188 -3.80 5.39 10.33
CA LYS A 188 -3.31 6.02 11.57
C LYS A 188 -1.79 6.22 11.50
N ARG A 189 -1.33 7.47 11.53
CA ARG A 189 0.09 7.84 11.52
C ARG A 189 0.44 8.57 12.81
N GLY A 190 0.85 7.81 13.83
CA GLY A 190 1.07 8.36 15.17
C GLY A 190 -0.22 8.96 15.76
N ASN A 191 -0.23 10.29 15.94
CA ASN A 191 -1.40 11.03 16.42
C ASN A 191 -2.31 11.56 15.29
N GLN A 192 -1.99 11.30 14.03
CA GLN A 192 -2.78 11.74 12.89
C GLN A 192 -3.62 10.60 12.31
N TYR A 193 -4.82 10.95 11.85
CA TYR A 193 -5.68 10.09 11.06
C TYR A 193 -5.85 10.71 9.68
N ASP A 194 -5.59 9.93 8.65
CA ASP A 194 -5.80 10.28 7.25
C ASP A 194 -6.88 9.35 6.67
N LEU A 195 -7.88 9.94 6.02
CA LEU A 195 -8.94 9.23 5.33
C LEU A 195 -8.87 9.56 3.84
N ILE A 196 -8.60 8.55 3.03
CA ILE A 196 -8.55 8.65 1.57
C ILE A 196 -9.80 7.98 1.02
N CYS A 197 -10.66 8.74 0.35
CA CYS A 197 -11.95 8.30 -0.18
C CYS A 197 -11.91 8.33 -1.71
N ASN A 198 -11.93 7.15 -2.33
CA ASN A 198 -12.07 6.99 -3.78
C ASN A 198 -13.53 6.67 -4.12
N GLY A 199 -14.21 7.57 -4.82
CA GLY A 199 -15.63 7.42 -5.12
C GLY A 199 -16.16 8.48 -6.09
N TYR A 200 -17.47 8.44 -6.33
CA TYR A 200 -18.14 9.38 -7.23
C TYR A 200 -18.72 10.55 -6.46
N TRP A 201 -18.40 11.76 -6.87
CA TRP A 201 -18.80 13.00 -6.18
C TRP A 201 -19.52 13.97 -7.13
N GLY A 202 -20.38 14.81 -6.56
CA GLY A 202 -21.03 15.92 -7.28
C GLY A 202 -22.13 15.52 -8.27
N ASN A 203 -22.62 16.52 -9.00
CA ASN A 203 -23.56 16.39 -10.11
C ASN A 203 -23.10 17.30 -11.28
N PRO A 204 -22.64 16.75 -12.42
CA PRO A 204 -22.56 15.32 -12.73
C PRO A 204 -21.56 14.59 -11.84
N LYS A 205 -21.79 13.28 -11.66
CA LYS A 205 -20.95 12.42 -10.83
C LYS A 205 -19.58 12.25 -11.49
N VAL A 206 -18.52 12.64 -10.78
CA VAL A 206 -17.14 12.46 -11.22
C VAL A 206 -16.43 11.55 -10.23
N ASN A 207 -15.73 10.54 -10.74
CA ASN A 207 -14.86 9.73 -9.91
C ASN A 207 -13.65 10.57 -9.50
N GLU A 208 -13.49 10.80 -8.20
CA GLU A 208 -12.43 11.64 -7.64
C GLU A 208 -11.93 10.99 -6.34
N VAL A 209 -10.65 11.18 -6.05
CA VAL A 209 -10.07 10.85 -4.75
C VAL A 209 -10.13 12.09 -3.87
N ARG A 210 -10.79 11.99 -2.71
CA ARG A 210 -10.82 13.04 -1.69
C ARG A 210 -10.06 12.60 -0.46
N GLU A 211 -9.27 13.50 0.09
CA GLU A 211 -8.46 13.26 1.27
C GLU A 211 -8.90 14.15 2.42
N PHE A 212 -9.00 13.56 3.61
CA PHE A 212 -9.29 14.25 4.85
C PHE A 212 -8.24 13.86 5.88
N SER A 213 -7.75 14.82 6.66
CA SER A 213 -6.78 14.55 7.71
C SER A 213 -7.20 15.21 9.02
N GLY A 214 -6.75 14.65 10.15
CA GLY A 214 -7.00 15.23 11.46
C GLY A 214 -6.03 14.71 12.51
N THR A 215 -5.62 15.57 13.45
CA THR A 215 -4.75 15.21 14.59
C THR A 215 -5.47 14.42 15.70
N SER A 216 -6.74 14.09 15.47
CA SER A 216 -7.55 13.18 16.25
C SER A 216 -8.70 12.71 15.37
N LEU A 217 -9.38 11.63 15.79
CA LEU A 217 -10.56 11.14 15.08
C LEU A 217 -11.69 12.18 15.05
N ASP A 218 -11.85 12.97 16.12
CA ASP A 218 -12.83 14.07 16.16
C ASP A 218 -12.47 15.21 15.21
N ASN A 219 -11.19 15.54 15.10
CA ASN A 219 -10.72 16.55 14.16
C ASN A 219 -10.89 16.09 12.71
N LEU A 220 -10.63 14.81 12.42
CA LEU A 220 -10.91 14.20 11.12
C LEU A 220 -12.41 14.30 10.78
N ILE A 221 -13.29 13.87 11.69
CA ILE A 221 -14.74 13.92 11.50
C ILE A 221 -15.21 15.36 11.24
N ARG A 222 -14.70 16.33 12.01
CA ARG A 222 -15.03 17.75 11.80
C ARG A 222 -14.60 18.23 10.41
N ASN A 223 -13.41 17.84 9.95
CA ASN A 223 -12.92 18.18 8.62
C ASN A 223 -13.72 17.49 7.50
N MET A 224 -14.23 16.28 7.72
CA MET A 224 -15.17 15.65 6.80
C MET A 224 -16.49 16.40 6.73
N GLN A 225 -17.04 16.83 7.87
CA GLN A 225 -18.30 17.58 7.93
C GLN A 225 -18.22 18.92 7.17
N THR A 226 -17.11 19.63 7.24
CA THR A 226 -16.96 20.92 6.52
C THR A 226 -16.92 20.77 5.00
N SER A 227 -16.58 19.59 4.50
CA SER A 227 -16.45 19.32 3.06
C SER A 227 -17.77 19.26 2.30
N ARG A 228 -18.92 19.19 3.00
CA ARG A 228 -20.26 18.95 2.43
C ARG A 228 -20.35 17.70 1.53
N SER A 229 -19.42 16.75 1.71
CA SER A 229 -19.40 15.49 0.98
C SER A 229 -20.06 14.35 1.77
N PHE A 230 -20.30 14.61 3.06
CA PHE A 230 -20.91 13.73 4.03
C PHE A 230 -21.90 14.58 4.83
N SER A 231 -23.20 14.38 4.66
CA SER A 231 -24.21 14.92 5.55
C SER A 231 -24.33 14.09 6.84
N GLU A 232 -24.87 14.68 7.91
CA GLU A 232 -25.17 13.96 9.16
C GLU A 232 -26.19 12.83 8.96
N GLU A 233 -26.99 12.91 7.89
CA GLU A 233 -27.96 11.89 7.50
C GLU A 233 -27.35 10.76 6.67
N THR A 234 -26.08 10.88 6.24
CA THR A 234 -25.43 9.77 5.55
C THR A 234 -25.31 8.57 6.47
N SER A 235 -25.75 7.44 5.95
CA SER A 235 -25.73 6.18 6.67
C SER A 235 -25.14 5.06 5.84
N VAL A 236 -24.28 4.26 6.47
CA VAL A 236 -23.69 3.06 5.90
C VAL A 236 -24.61 1.88 6.12
N TYR A 237 -24.85 1.11 5.07
CA TYR A 237 -25.57 -0.15 5.15
C TYR A 237 -24.57 -1.28 5.40
N VAL A 238 -24.70 -1.94 6.54
CA VAL A 238 -23.90 -3.13 6.88
C VAL A 238 -24.83 -4.34 6.89
N THR A 239 -24.43 -5.41 6.21
CA THR A 239 -25.15 -6.69 6.30
C THR A 239 -24.47 -7.54 7.37
N ALA A 240 -25.08 -7.61 8.55
CA ALA A 240 -24.62 -8.44 9.66
C ALA A 240 -25.61 -9.58 9.87
N ARG A 241 -25.13 -10.83 9.83
CA ARG A 241 -25.95 -12.05 10.09
C ARG A 241 -27.26 -12.11 9.28
N GLY A 242 -27.22 -11.66 8.02
CA GLY A 242 -28.38 -11.66 7.11
C GLY A 242 -29.41 -10.54 7.37
N ARG A 243 -29.14 -9.60 8.28
CA ARG A 243 -29.95 -8.40 8.49
C ARG A 243 -29.22 -7.16 7.98
N ARG A 244 -29.98 -6.25 7.36
CA ARG A 244 -29.48 -4.93 6.99
C ARG A 244 -29.59 -4.01 8.19
N GLU A 245 -28.45 -3.49 8.63
CA GLU A 245 -28.37 -2.49 9.68
C GLU A 245 -27.85 -1.18 9.08
N THR A 246 -28.42 -0.07 9.54
CA THR A 246 -28.10 1.27 9.06
C THR A 246 -27.33 1.99 10.15
N TYR A 247 -26.08 2.35 9.88
CA TYR A 247 -25.19 3.02 10.83
C TYR A 247 -24.92 4.45 10.36
N PRO A 248 -25.04 5.48 11.22
CA PRO A 248 -24.57 6.81 10.87
C PRO A 248 -23.09 6.78 10.46
N THR A 249 -22.72 7.45 9.36
CA THR A 249 -21.37 7.41 8.77
C THR A 249 -20.25 7.64 9.79
N TYR A 250 -20.41 8.65 10.66
CA TYR A 250 -19.40 8.99 11.66
C TYR A 250 -19.31 7.97 12.80
N THR A 251 -20.40 7.30 13.14
CA THR A 251 -20.40 6.20 14.12
C THR A 251 -19.64 5.01 13.56
N TYR A 252 -19.96 4.64 12.32
CA TYR A 252 -19.26 3.55 11.63
C TYR A 252 -17.76 3.84 11.48
N LEU A 253 -17.38 5.07 11.12
CA LEU A 253 -15.97 5.48 11.08
C LEU A 253 -15.26 5.29 12.42
N ARG A 254 -15.93 5.56 13.56
CA ARG A 254 -15.36 5.33 14.89
C ARG A 254 -15.15 3.87 15.21
N GLU A 255 -16.09 3.02 14.83
CA GLU A 255 -15.96 1.57 14.98
C GLU A 255 -14.79 1.04 14.14
N GLN A 256 -14.66 1.48 12.89
CA GLN A 256 -13.52 1.11 12.04
C GLN A 256 -12.18 1.62 12.62
N ALA A 257 -12.15 2.84 13.16
CA ALA A 257 -10.96 3.40 13.80
C ALA A 257 -10.55 2.63 15.07
N ALA A 258 -11.51 2.08 15.83
CA ALA A 258 -11.24 1.26 17.01
C ALA A 258 -10.57 -0.08 16.67
N MET A 259 -10.66 -0.51 15.40
CA MET A 259 -9.96 -1.68 14.89
C MET A 259 -8.50 -1.37 14.47
N LEU A 260 -7.99 -0.14 14.66
CA LEU A 260 -6.61 0.20 14.30
C LEU A 260 -5.67 0.27 15.53
N PRO A 261 -4.40 -0.20 15.41
CA PRO A 261 -3.83 -0.93 14.28
C PRO A 261 -4.35 -2.37 14.18
N ILE A 262 -3.95 -3.10 13.12
CA ILE A 262 -4.14 -4.56 13.09
C ILE A 262 -3.52 -5.16 14.36
N THR A 263 -4.24 -6.06 15.03
CA THR A 263 -3.71 -6.80 16.17
C THR A 263 -2.75 -7.86 15.66
N VAL A 264 -1.46 -7.56 15.70
CA VAL A 264 -0.36 -8.45 15.32
C VAL A 264 0.86 -8.19 16.23
N PRO A 265 1.58 -9.23 16.70
CA PRO A 265 2.77 -9.04 17.53
C PRO A 265 3.87 -8.25 16.82
N THR A 266 4.56 -7.39 17.55
CA THR A 266 5.68 -6.59 17.02
C THR A 266 6.75 -7.46 16.37
N GLN A 267 7.06 -8.64 16.93
CA GLN A 267 8.05 -9.55 16.32
C GLN A 267 7.65 -10.01 14.92
N THR A 268 6.35 -10.23 14.67
CA THR A 268 5.84 -10.60 13.33
C THR A 268 6.04 -9.46 12.34
N VAL A 269 5.75 -8.21 12.74
CA VAL A 269 5.97 -7.04 11.88
C VAL A 269 7.46 -6.87 11.56
N THR A 270 8.34 -7.00 12.56
CA THR A 270 9.80 -6.97 12.35
C THR A 270 10.26 -8.06 11.38
N TYR A 271 9.80 -9.29 11.56
CA TYR A 271 10.15 -10.41 10.70
C TYR A 271 9.73 -10.19 9.24
N ILE A 272 8.53 -9.62 9.01
CA ILE A 272 8.05 -9.25 7.68
C ILE A 272 8.96 -8.20 7.03
N LYS A 273 9.25 -7.11 7.75
CA LYS A 273 10.12 -6.03 7.26
C LYS A 273 11.52 -6.53 6.91
N GLU A 274 12.12 -7.34 7.77
CA GLU A 274 13.44 -7.93 7.55
C GLU A 274 13.45 -8.88 6.35
N SER A 275 12.44 -9.75 6.23
CA SER A 275 12.35 -10.71 5.13
C SER A 275 12.20 -10.01 3.77
N LEU A 276 11.35 -8.98 3.70
CA LEU A 276 11.20 -8.15 2.50
C LEU A 276 12.50 -7.39 2.20
N THR A 277 13.13 -6.78 3.20
CA THR A 277 14.39 -6.04 3.04
C THR A 277 15.50 -6.94 2.50
N ASN A 278 15.64 -8.14 3.05
CA ASN A 278 16.63 -9.12 2.60
C ASN A 278 16.39 -9.55 1.16
N PHE A 279 15.12 -9.74 0.76
CA PHE A 279 14.79 -10.05 -0.62
C PHE A 279 15.15 -8.90 -1.56
N PHE A 280 14.72 -7.67 -1.29
CA PHE A 280 15.00 -6.55 -2.20
C PHE A 280 16.49 -6.17 -2.24
N LEU A 281 17.24 -6.32 -1.15
CA LEU A 281 18.70 -6.09 -1.16
C LEU A 281 19.47 -7.20 -1.89
N THR A 282 19.01 -8.44 -1.77
CA THR A 282 19.67 -9.62 -2.34
C THR A 282 18.63 -10.60 -2.89
N PRO A 283 18.07 -10.35 -4.08
CA PRO A 283 17.08 -11.25 -4.67
C PRO A 283 17.72 -12.61 -5.01
N ASN A 284 17.30 -13.64 -4.30
CA ASN A 284 17.73 -15.02 -4.53
C ASN A 284 16.63 -15.99 -4.09
N GLN A 285 16.78 -17.27 -4.41
CA GLN A 285 15.76 -18.29 -4.13
C GLN A 285 15.45 -18.44 -2.64
N THR A 286 16.45 -18.33 -1.77
CA THR A 286 16.27 -18.42 -0.31
C THR A 286 15.38 -17.29 0.21
N ASN A 287 15.73 -16.04 -0.13
CA ASN A 287 14.96 -14.87 0.30
C ASN A 287 13.57 -14.85 -0.33
N PHE A 288 13.45 -15.26 -1.59
CA PHE A 288 12.17 -15.43 -2.28
C PHE A 288 11.27 -16.45 -1.57
N ASN A 289 11.81 -17.62 -1.21
CA ASN A 289 11.06 -18.65 -0.50
C ASN A 289 10.58 -18.18 0.87
N THR A 290 11.33 -17.32 1.55
CA THR A 290 10.92 -16.70 2.81
C THR A 290 9.70 -15.80 2.62
N ILE A 291 9.76 -14.82 1.71
CA ILE A 291 8.62 -13.92 1.46
C ILE A 291 7.39 -14.67 0.90
N ARG A 292 7.61 -15.73 0.13
CA ARG A 292 6.55 -16.63 -0.36
C ARG A 292 5.93 -17.45 0.77
N SER A 293 6.72 -17.92 1.72
CA SER A 293 6.21 -18.66 2.89
C SER A 293 5.36 -17.75 3.77
N ILE A 294 5.78 -16.50 4.01
CA ILE A 294 4.98 -15.51 4.73
C ILE A 294 3.60 -15.33 4.06
N TYR A 295 3.58 -15.16 2.73
CA TYR A 295 2.33 -15.05 1.96
C TYR A 295 1.43 -16.27 2.20
N ARG A 296 1.95 -17.47 1.92
CA ARG A 296 1.19 -18.72 1.97
C ARG A 296 0.70 -19.05 3.37
N ASN A 297 1.52 -18.80 4.38
CA ASN A 297 1.18 -19.07 5.76
C ASN A 297 0.10 -18.11 6.28
N SER A 298 0.17 -16.83 5.91
CA SER A 298 -0.89 -15.87 6.27
C SER A 298 -2.21 -16.19 5.56
N ASP A 299 -2.18 -16.60 4.29
CA ASP A 299 -3.36 -17.05 3.53
C ASP A 299 -3.98 -18.31 4.16
N SER A 300 -3.14 -19.32 4.43
CA SER A 300 -3.57 -20.57 5.07
C SER A 300 -4.13 -20.32 6.48
N ALA A 301 -3.51 -19.43 7.26
CA ALA A 301 -3.97 -19.11 8.60
C ALA A 301 -5.30 -18.36 8.60
N ARG A 302 -5.53 -17.46 7.63
CA ARG A 302 -6.83 -16.80 7.43
C ARG A 302 -7.94 -17.83 7.27
N ASP A 303 -7.77 -18.76 6.33
CA ASP A 303 -8.80 -19.76 6.03
C ASP A 303 -8.99 -20.73 7.20
N LEU A 304 -7.90 -21.13 7.84
CA LEU A 304 -7.93 -22.03 8.99
C LEU A 304 -8.55 -21.39 10.23
N GLU A 305 -8.31 -20.10 10.50
CA GLU A 305 -8.92 -19.36 11.60
C GLU A 305 -10.45 -19.26 11.42
N LYS A 306 -10.90 -19.01 10.19
CA LYS A 306 -12.34 -19.02 9.87
C LYS A 306 -12.96 -20.38 10.18
N VAL A 307 -12.37 -21.45 9.66
CA VAL A 307 -12.83 -22.83 9.88
C VAL A 307 -12.81 -23.19 11.37
N TYR A 308 -11.76 -22.80 12.10
CA TYR A 308 -11.65 -22.99 13.54
C TYR A 308 -12.80 -22.31 14.30
N ASN A 309 -13.07 -21.03 14.00
CA ASN A 309 -14.13 -20.26 14.66
C ASN A 309 -15.53 -20.83 14.36
N ASP A 310 -15.76 -21.29 13.12
CA ASP A 310 -17.01 -21.96 12.73
C ASP A 310 -17.19 -23.28 13.50
N MET A 311 -16.11 -24.08 13.63
CA MET A 311 -16.13 -25.32 14.41
C MET A 311 -16.39 -25.09 15.90
N VAL A 312 -15.73 -24.10 16.51
CA VAL A 312 -15.95 -23.73 17.92
C VAL A 312 -17.41 -23.29 18.14
N SER A 313 -17.94 -22.45 17.26
CA SER A 313 -19.33 -22.00 17.33
C SER A 313 -20.32 -23.16 17.20
N HIS A 314 -20.07 -24.09 16.27
CA HIS A 314 -20.93 -25.25 16.08
C HIS A 314 -20.84 -26.24 17.24
N GLN A 315 -19.65 -26.45 17.80
CA GLN A 315 -19.46 -27.27 18.99
C GLN A 315 -20.27 -26.72 20.17
N SER A 316 -20.20 -25.41 20.43
CA SER A 316 -20.98 -24.75 21.48
C SER A 316 -22.47 -24.97 21.28
N PHE A 317 -22.97 -24.76 20.06
CA PHE A 317 -24.37 -25.01 19.73
C PHE A 317 -24.79 -26.47 19.99
N LEU A 318 -23.97 -27.46 19.61
CA LEU A 318 -24.25 -28.87 19.85
C LEU A 318 -24.30 -29.21 21.35
N GLN A 319 -23.43 -28.60 22.15
CA GLN A 319 -23.46 -28.73 23.61
C GLN A 319 -24.76 -28.15 24.19
N ASP A 320 -25.18 -26.98 23.72
CA ASP A 320 -26.39 -26.31 24.18
C ASP A 320 -27.66 -27.13 23.90
N ILE A 321 -27.71 -27.88 22.80
CA ILE A 321 -28.84 -28.77 22.46
C ILE A 321 -28.69 -30.21 23.00
N GLY A 322 -27.70 -30.46 23.87
CA GLY A 322 -27.50 -31.75 24.53
C GLY A 322 -26.90 -32.85 23.65
N ARG A 323 -26.33 -32.50 22.48
CA ARG A 323 -25.68 -33.43 21.53
C ARG A 323 -24.18 -33.57 21.81
N SER A 324 -23.85 -33.99 23.02
CA SER A 324 -22.47 -34.18 23.49
C SER A 324 -21.67 -35.22 22.69
N ASP A 325 -22.37 -36.17 22.06
CA ASP A 325 -21.80 -37.16 21.13
C ASP A 325 -21.18 -36.48 19.91
N LEU A 326 -21.94 -35.60 19.25
CA LEU A 326 -21.48 -34.84 18.08
C LEU A 326 -20.48 -33.75 18.46
N ALA A 327 -20.67 -33.09 19.60
CA ALA A 327 -19.75 -32.06 20.09
C ALA A 327 -18.33 -32.63 20.34
N ARG A 328 -18.21 -33.93 20.64
CA ARG A 328 -16.91 -34.60 20.83
C ARG A 328 -16.13 -34.74 19.52
N ASP A 329 -16.79 -35.02 18.40
CA ASP A 329 -16.12 -35.08 17.07
C ASP A 329 -15.51 -33.71 16.70
N TYR A 330 -16.21 -32.62 17.04
CA TYR A 330 -15.67 -31.27 16.84
C TYR A 330 -14.44 -30.98 17.70
N THR A 331 -14.33 -31.54 18.92
CA THR A 331 -13.16 -31.32 19.80
C THR A 331 -11.85 -31.69 19.12
N ASP A 332 -11.79 -32.85 18.46
CA ASP A 332 -10.55 -33.33 17.84
C ASP A 332 -10.20 -32.53 16.57
N ARG A 333 -11.22 -32.09 15.81
CA ARG A 333 -11.04 -31.20 14.66
C ARG A 333 -10.55 -29.82 15.07
N ILE A 334 -11.14 -29.24 16.13
CA ILE A 334 -10.73 -27.97 16.73
C ILE A 334 -9.28 -28.07 17.21
N ARG A 335 -8.91 -29.17 17.90
CA ARG A 335 -7.52 -29.39 18.34
C ARG A 335 -6.55 -29.45 17.16
N THR A 336 -6.92 -30.15 16.09
CA THR A 336 -6.11 -30.25 14.87
C THR A 336 -5.92 -28.88 14.21
N ALA A 337 -6.99 -28.10 14.05
CA ALA A 337 -6.93 -26.75 13.50
C ALA A 337 -6.07 -25.82 14.38
N GLN A 338 -6.24 -25.88 15.70
CA GLN A 338 -5.44 -25.11 16.66
C GLN A 338 -3.95 -25.47 16.56
N ASN A 339 -3.61 -26.76 16.48
CA ASN A 339 -2.22 -27.20 16.34
C ASN A 339 -1.59 -26.67 15.06
N ARG A 340 -2.34 -26.68 13.95
CA ARG A 340 -1.88 -26.14 12.68
C ARG A 340 -1.73 -24.60 12.70
N LEU A 341 -2.63 -23.87 13.36
CA LEU A 341 -2.46 -22.43 13.61
C LEU A 341 -1.21 -22.17 14.46
N ASN A 342 -0.93 -23.02 15.46
CA ASN A 342 0.26 -22.90 16.30
C ASN A 342 1.56 -23.21 15.55
N GLU A 343 1.53 -24.13 14.58
CA GLU A 343 2.65 -24.34 13.65
C GLU A 343 2.93 -23.08 12.82
N ILE A 344 1.89 -22.45 12.28
CA ILE A 344 2.04 -21.22 11.50
C ILE A 344 2.56 -20.08 12.40
N ARG A 345 2.00 -19.89 13.60
CA ARG A 345 2.51 -18.90 14.59
C ARG A 345 4.01 -19.04 14.85
N ARG A 346 4.51 -20.28 15.00
CA ARG A 346 5.94 -20.54 15.20
C ARG A 346 6.78 -20.13 13.99
N GLN A 347 6.27 -20.27 12.76
CA GLN A 347 6.95 -19.80 11.55
C GLN A 347 7.03 -18.27 11.47
N PHE A 348 6.14 -17.57 12.17
CA PHE A 348 6.18 -16.12 12.36
C PHE A 348 6.95 -15.69 13.64
N ASN A 349 7.68 -16.61 14.27
CA ASN A 349 8.44 -16.38 15.51
C ASN A 349 7.61 -15.81 16.67
N VAL A 350 6.36 -16.28 16.82
CA VAL A 350 5.48 -15.86 17.93
C VAL A 350 4.97 -17.04 18.75
N SER A 351 4.53 -16.76 19.98
CA SER A 351 3.99 -17.77 20.88
C SER A 351 2.66 -18.33 20.38
N ASN A 352 2.34 -19.57 20.78
CA ASN A 352 1.11 -20.27 20.36
C ASN A 352 -0.18 -19.54 20.76
N ASN A 353 -0.14 -18.71 21.80
CA ASN A 353 -1.25 -17.93 22.31
C ASN A 353 -1.27 -16.47 21.78
N ALA A 354 -0.36 -16.11 20.87
CA ALA A 354 -0.35 -14.76 20.31
C ALA A 354 -1.62 -14.50 19.49
N GLN A 355 -2.28 -13.39 19.79
CA GLN A 355 -3.42 -12.89 19.02
C GLN A 355 -2.91 -12.29 17.71
N ILE A 356 -3.41 -12.80 16.59
CA ILE A 356 -3.10 -12.31 15.24
C ILE A 356 -4.41 -12.26 14.47
N GLU A 357 -4.75 -11.10 13.91
CA GLU A 357 -5.87 -10.98 12.96
C GLU A 357 -5.43 -11.46 11.57
N TRP A 358 -5.46 -12.77 11.33
CA TRP A 358 -4.87 -13.38 10.12
C TRP A 358 -5.44 -12.85 8.82
N ASN A 359 -6.75 -12.61 8.76
CA ASN A 359 -7.40 -12.03 7.58
C ASN A 359 -6.84 -10.64 7.22
N ARG A 360 -6.64 -9.81 8.24
CA ARG A 360 -6.13 -8.44 8.06
C ARG A 360 -4.63 -8.45 7.78
N LEU A 361 -3.87 -9.32 8.45
CA LEU A 361 -2.44 -9.52 8.19
C LEU A 361 -2.20 -9.99 6.75
N PHE A 362 -2.94 -11.00 6.27
CA PHE A 362 -2.87 -11.45 4.88
C PHE A 362 -3.16 -10.30 3.91
N SER A 363 -4.25 -9.56 4.14
CA SER A 363 -4.64 -8.45 3.28
C SER A 363 -3.62 -7.31 3.28
N ALA A 364 -3.03 -6.99 4.43
CA ALA A 364 -1.95 -6.02 4.55
C ALA A 364 -0.70 -6.50 3.79
N TYR A 365 -0.29 -7.74 3.99
CA TYR A 365 0.89 -8.30 3.31
C TYR A 365 0.70 -8.38 1.79
N TYR A 366 -0.49 -8.73 1.32
CA TYR A 366 -0.87 -8.64 -0.10
C TYR A 366 -0.63 -7.22 -0.64
N ARG A 367 -1.14 -6.19 0.06
CA ARG A 367 -1.02 -4.79 -0.37
C ARG A 367 0.41 -4.26 -0.28
N VAL A 368 1.19 -4.73 0.69
CA VAL A 368 2.63 -4.48 0.76
C VAL A 368 3.31 -4.99 -0.51
N LEU A 369 3.07 -6.26 -0.90
CA LEU A 369 3.65 -6.81 -2.15
C LEU A 369 3.18 -6.05 -3.39
N ASP A 370 1.90 -5.68 -3.45
CA ASP A 370 1.30 -4.91 -4.55
C ASP A 370 1.87 -3.48 -4.66
N SER A 371 2.23 -2.85 -3.53
CA SER A 371 2.80 -1.50 -3.51
C SER A 371 4.17 -1.39 -4.19
N PHE A 372 4.92 -2.49 -4.27
CA PHE A 372 6.20 -2.52 -4.99
C PHE A 372 6.03 -2.62 -6.50
N ASN A 373 4.80 -2.75 -7.02
CA ASN A 373 4.47 -2.73 -8.45
C ASN A 373 5.20 -3.81 -9.28
N GLN A 374 5.31 -5.02 -8.73
CA GLN A 374 6.02 -6.16 -9.34
C GLN A 374 5.06 -7.31 -9.70
N PRO A 375 4.25 -7.20 -10.77
CA PRO A 375 3.17 -8.14 -11.06
C PRO A 375 3.69 -9.56 -11.33
N GLU A 376 4.81 -9.71 -12.03
CA GLU A 376 5.39 -11.04 -12.31
C GLU A 376 5.95 -11.69 -11.05
N LEU A 377 6.67 -10.93 -10.21
CA LEU A 377 7.14 -11.43 -8.91
C LEU A 377 5.96 -11.90 -8.06
N PHE A 378 4.91 -11.08 -8.02
CA PHE A 378 3.71 -11.37 -7.25
C PHE A 378 2.99 -12.63 -7.75
N ARG A 379 2.84 -12.78 -9.07
CA ARG A 379 2.32 -14.00 -9.70
C ARG A 379 3.12 -15.24 -9.29
N ARG A 380 4.46 -15.16 -9.23
CA ARG A 380 5.31 -16.27 -8.79
C ARG A 380 5.19 -16.57 -7.29
N ILE A 381 4.94 -15.57 -6.45
CA ILE A 381 4.64 -15.77 -5.03
C ILE A 381 3.33 -16.56 -4.89
N GLN A 382 2.32 -16.22 -5.70
CA GLN A 382 0.99 -16.85 -5.68
C GLN A 382 0.94 -18.25 -6.32
N ALA A 383 1.78 -18.52 -7.33
CA ALA A 383 1.80 -19.81 -8.03
C ALA A 383 1.95 -20.99 -7.05
N GLN A 384 1.24 -22.10 -7.30
CA GLN A 384 1.21 -23.31 -6.44
C GLN A 384 2.52 -24.10 -6.51
#